data_AF-K9SHP0-F1
#
_entry.id   AF-K9SHP0-F1
#
_cell.length_a   1.000
_cell.length_b   1.000
_cell.length_c   1.000
_cell.angle_alpha   90.00
_cell.angle_beta   90.00
_cell.angle_gamma   90.00
#
_symmetry.space_group_name_H-M   'P 1'
#
loop_
_entity.id
_entity.type
_entity.pdbx_description
1 polymer ?
#
loop_
_entity_poly.entity_id
_entity_poly.type
_entity_poly.pdbx_seq_one_letter_code
_entity_poly.pdbx_strand_id
1 'polypeptide(L)'
;MTAPTDRSNPPIALQMRWAKRQIRSAVFICVIFGLLQTAYAFVDYINFGELFYPRVVCILMGFNGAIGIALGSRIVAVLALAFFGYYGLPNILSSFDLFPQNLAKSVVTIFFCYCAYRGVRGTFAYQRLKQTIRSQRDNPAE
;
A
#
# COMPACT_ATOMS: atom_id res chain seq x y z
N MET A 1 36.16 13.86 11.06
CA MET A 1 35.56 13.22 9.87
C MET A 1 34.06 13.11 10.10
N THR A 2 33.27 14.03 9.53
CA THR A 2 31.81 14.01 9.62
C THR A 2 31.27 13.05 8.58
N ALA A 3 30.49 12.05 9.01
CA ALA A 3 29.80 11.14 8.10
C ALA A 3 29.05 11.96 7.03
N PRO A 4 29.12 11.60 5.73
CA PRO A 4 28.38 12.31 4.71
C PRO A 4 26.89 12.21 5.06
N THR A 5 26.36 13.30 5.59
CA THR A 5 24.94 13.47 5.84
C THR A 5 24.18 13.30 4.53
N ASP A 6 22.98 12.73 4.56
CA ASP A 6 21.98 12.62 3.47
C ASP A 6 21.80 13.92 2.62
N ARG A 7 22.36 15.05 3.05
CA ARG A 7 22.38 16.36 2.39
C ARG A 7 23.47 16.55 1.33
N SER A 8 24.51 15.70 1.25
CA SER A 8 25.63 15.92 0.33
C SER A 8 25.33 15.54 -1.13
N ASN A 9 24.24 14.80 -1.40
CA ASN A 9 23.78 14.48 -2.76
C ASN A 9 22.32 14.94 -2.97
N PRO A 10 22.08 16.18 -3.46
CA PRO A 10 20.73 16.70 -3.72
C PRO A 10 19.83 15.79 -4.59
N PRO A 11 20.32 15.07 -5.64
CA PRO A 11 19.46 14.18 -6.42
C PRO A 11 18.96 12.96 -5.63
N ILE A 12 19.77 12.39 -4.74
CA ILE A 12 19.41 11.22 -3.91
C ILE A 12 18.36 11.61 -2.88
N ALA A 13 18.52 12.78 -2.23
CA ALA A 13 17.57 13.30 -1.26
C ALA A 13 16.18 13.55 -1.89
N LEU A 14 16.14 14.04 -3.13
CA LEU A 14 14.89 14.22 -3.88
C LEU A 14 14.23 12.86 -4.17
N GLN A 15 14.95 11.89 -4.72
CA GLN A 15 14.40 10.56 -5.00
C GLN A 15 13.88 9.86 -3.74
N MET A 16 14.59 10.01 -2.61
CA MET A 16 14.19 9.50 -1.30
C MET A 16 12.86 10.12 -0.82
N ARG A 17 12.66 11.44 -1.02
CA ARG A 17 11.40 12.13 -0.69
C ARG A 17 10.24 11.66 -1.56
N TRP A 18 10.47 11.44 -2.86
CA TRP A 18 9.45 10.92 -3.78
C TRP A 18 9.03 9.49 -3.43
N ALA A 19 9.99 8.60 -3.14
CA ALA A 19 9.70 7.25 -2.69
C ALA A 19 8.90 7.23 -1.37
N LYS A 20 9.27 8.09 -0.40
CA LYS A 20 8.51 8.25 0.85
C LYS A 20 7.07 8.74 0.61
N ARG A 21 6.84 9.65 -0.33
CA ARG A 21 5.48 10.09 -0.69
C ARG A 21 4.63 8.94 -1.24
N GLN A 22 5.21 8.10 -2.10
CA GLN A 22 4.52 6.93 -2.65
C GLN A 22 4.17 5.91 -1.56
N ILE A 23 5.10 5.65 -0.63
CA ILE A 23 4.86 4.77 0.53
C ILE A 23 3.72 5.33 1.38
N ARG A 24 3.75 6.61 1.74
CA ARG A 24 2.69 7.26 2.55
C ARG A 24 1.32 7.16 1.90
N SER A 25 1.25 7.38 0.59
CA SER A 25 0.01 7.24 -0.17
C SER A 25 -0.54 5.82 -0.07
N ALA A 26 0.30 4.80 -0.19
CA ALA A 26 -0.14 3.41 -0.08
C ALA A 26 -0.55 3.01 1.34
N VAL A 27 0.15 3.50 2.37
CA VAL A 27 -0.23 3.30 3.78
C VAL A 27 -1.61 3.89 4.03
N PHE A 28 -1.83 5.15 3.62
CA PHE A 28 -3.10 5.83 3.79
C PHE A 28 -4.26 5.07 3.12
N ILE A 29 -4.01 4.53 1.94
CA ILE A 29 -4.98 3.74 1.19
C ILE A 29 -5.29 2.40 1.86
N CYS A 30 -4.28 1.73 2.41
CA CYS A 30 -4.49 0.50 3.20
C CYS A 30 -5.31 0.76 4.47
N VAL A 31 -5.08 1.90 5.13
CA VAL A 31 -5.87 2.33 6.29
C VAL A 31 -7.32 2.64 5.89
N ILE A 32 -7.54 3.41 4.83
CA ILE A 32 -8.90 3.70 4.33
C ILE A 32 -9.63 2.41 4.01
N PHE A 33 -8.98 1.47 3.32
CA PHE A 33 -9.59 0.20 3.00
C PHE A 33 -9.96 -0.60 4.25
N GLY A 34 -9.05 -0.69 5.22
CA GLY A 34 -9.31 -1.32 6.51
C GLY A 34 -10.52 -0.70 7.22
N LEU A 35 -10.59 0.64 7.29
CA LEU A 35 -11.70 1.37 7.90
C LEU A 35 -13.03 1.13 7.18
N LEU A 36 -13.04 1.15 5.85
CA LEU A 36 -14.24 0.85 5.07
C LEU A 36 -14.74 -0.57 5.35
N GLN A 37 -13.84 -1.56 5.38
CA GLN A 37 -14.21 -2.94 5.70
C GLN A 37 -14.72 -3.09 7.13
N THR A 38 -14.16 -2.35 8.09
CA THR A 38 -14.68 -2.30 9.47
C THR A 38 -16.09 -1.72 9.50
N ALA A 39 -16.35 -0.62 8.78
CA ALA A 39 -17.68 -0.02 8.71
C ALA A 39 -18.71 -0.99 8.10
N TYR A 40 -18.36 -1.69 7.01
CA TYR A 40 -19.22 -2.71 6.44
C TYR A 40 -19.44 -3.90 7.37
N ALA A 41 -18.39 -4.39 8.04
CA ALA A 41 -18.52 -5.47 9.01
C ALA A 41 -19.42 -5.09 10.18
N PHE A 42 -19.37 -3.83 10.62
CA PHE A 42 -20.25 -3.33 11.67
C PHE A 42 -21.71 -3.27 11.23
N VAL A 43 -21.97 -2.81 10.00
CA VAL A 43 -23.33 -2.82 9.41
C VAL A 43 -23.86 -4.25 9.27
N ASP A 44 -23.05 -5.18 8.80
CA ASP A 44 -23.45 -6.59 8.67
C ASP A 44 -23.74 -7.21 10.04
N TYR A 45 -22.91 -6.92 11.06
CA TYR A 45 -23.14 -7.40 12.42
C TYR A 45 -24.45 -6.85 13.02
N ILE A 46 -24.77 -5.58 12.78
CA ILE A 46 -26.04 -4.99 13.23
C ILE A 46 -27.24 -5.65 12.54
N ASN A 47 -27.15 -5.89 11.22
CA ASN A 47 -28.29 -6.38 10.45
C ASN A 47 -28.51 -7.90 10.58
N PHE A 48 -27.44 -8.67 10.73
CA PHE A 48 -27.49 -10.13 10.66
C PHE A 48 -26.95 -10.83 11.91
N GLY A 49 -26.39 -10.10 12.88
CA GLY A 49 -25.81 -10.68 14.10
C GLY A 49 -24.51 -11.45 13.87
N GLU A 50 -24.00 -11.49 12.64
CA GLU A 50 -22.86 -12.30 12.25
C GLU A 50 -21.71 -11.46 11.73
N LEU A 51 -20.50 -11.84 12.14
CA LEU A 51 -19.25 -11.28 11.64
C LEU A 51 -18.70 -12.22 10.55
N PHE A 52 -18.86 -11.82 9.29
CA PHE A 52 -18.40 -12.62 8.16
C PHE A 52 -16.87 -12.75 8.18
N TYR A 53 -16.36 -13.97 8.40
CA TYR A 53 -14.93 -14.27 8.52
C TYR A 53 -14.06 -13.66 7.40
N PRO A 54 -14.44 -13.71 6.11
CA PRO A 54 -13.70 -13.05 5.03
C PRO A 54 -13.48 -11.54 5.25
N ARG A 55 -14.43 -10.84 5.88
CA ARG A 55 -14.29 -9.40 6.16
C ARG A 55 -13.28 -9.13 7.26
N VAL A 56 -13.25 -9.96 8.30
CA VAL A 56 -12.27 -9.85 9.39
C VAL A 56 -10.85 -10.01 8.83
N VAL A 57 -10.65 -10.96 7.93
CA VAL A 57 -9.37 -11.15 7.23
C VAL A 57 -9.00 -9.90 6.41
N CYS A 58 -9.94 -9.28 5.69
CA CYS A 58 -9.70 -8.03 4.95
C CYS A 58 -9.30 -6.86 5.85
N ILE A 59 -9.94 -6.72 7.02
CA ILE A 59 -9.60 -5.70 8.02
C ILE A 59 -8.16 -5.90 8.50
N LEU A 60 -7.82 -7.12 8.94
CA LEU A 60 -6.50 -7.46 9.42
C LEU A 60 -5.43 -7.23 8.34
N MET A 61 -5.69 -7.65 7.11
CA MET A 61 -4.74 -7.45 6.00
C MET A 61 -4.61 -5.97 5.60
N GLY A 62 -5.67 -5.17 5.67
CA GLY A 62 -5.58 -3.72 5.45
C GLY A 62 -4.66 -3.03 6.45
N PHE A 63 -4.86 -3.28 7.75
CA PHE A 63 -4.04 -2.67 8.80
C PHE A 63 -2.62 -3.23 8.88
N ASN A 64 -2.44 -4.56 8.79
CA ASN A 64 -1.11 -5.17 8.75
C ASN A 64 -0.34 -4.77 7.48
N GLY A 65 -1.04 -4.66 6.35
CA GLY A 65 -0.50 -4.12 5.09
C GLY A 65 0.02 -2.70 5.28
N ALA A 66 -0.76 -1.82 5.90
CA ALA A 66 -0.36 -0.45 6.21
C ALA A 66 0.91 -0.38 7.07
N ILE A 67 0.99 -1.19 8.13
CA ILE A 67 2.14 -1.24 9.02
C ILE A 67 3.38 -1.75 8.27
N GLY A 68 3.27 -2.86 7.55
CA GLY A 68 4.42 -3.44 6.85
C GLY A 68 4.92 -2.56 5.69
N ILE A 69 4.04 -1.85 4.98
CA ILE A 69 4.43 -0.86 3.97
C ILE A 69 5.09 0.35 4.63
N ALA A 70 4.61 0.83 5.78
CA ALA A 70 5.22 1.93 6.52
C ALA A 70 6.64 1.60 7.00
N LEU A 71 6.88 0.34 7.38
CA LEU A 71 8.20 -0.19 7.71
C LEU A 71 9.11 -0.39 6.49
N GLY A 72 8.57 -0.22 5.27
CA GLY A 72 9.29 -0.36 4.01
C GLY A 72 9.50 -1.82 3.58
N SER A 73 8.68 -2.76 4.07
CA SER A 73 8.76 -4.17 3.68
C SER A 73 8.24 -4.37 2.26
N ARG A 74 9.11 -4.89 1.39
CA ARG A 74 8.77 -5.20 -0.02
C ARG A 74 7.74 -6.33 -0.10
N ILE A 75 7.90 -7.36 0.75
CA ILE A 75 7.02 -8.53 0.78
C ILE A 75 5.60 -8.09 1.14
N VAL A 76 5.44 -7.27 2.19
CA VAL A 76 4.12 -6.80 2.61
C VAL A 76 3.49 -5.88 1.57
N ALA A 77 4.27 -5.03 0.89
CA ALA A 77 3.74 -4.21 -0.19
C ALA A 77 3.19 -5.06 -1.36
N VAL A 78 3.92 -6.11 -1.75
CA VAL A 78 3.48 -7.03 -2.80
C VAL A 78 2.25 -7.84 -2.37
N LEU A 79 2.24 -8.33 -1.13
CA LEU A 79 1.08 -9.03 -0.56
C LEU A 79 -0.15 -8.13 -0.52
N ALA A 80 0.00 -6.86 -0.12
CA ALA A 80 -1.09 -5.90 -0.12
C ALA A 80 -1.63 -5.69 -1.55
N LEU A 81 -0.76 -5.53 -2.55
CA LEU A 81 -1.17 -5.42 -3.95
C LEU A 81 -1.93 -6.67 -4.43
N ALA A 82 -1.40 -7.87 -4.13
CA ALA A 82 -2.05 -9.13 -4.48
C ALA A 82 -3.42 -9.26 -3.81
N PHE A 83 -3.55 -8.79 -2.57
CA PHE A 83 -4.79 -8.80 -1.81
C PHE A 83 -5.83 -7.84 -2.39
N PHE A 84 -5.45 -6.61 -2.69
CA PHE A 84 -6.32 -5.65 -3.39
C PHE A 84 -6.74 -6.18 -4.76
N GLY A 85 -5.82 -6.83 -5.47
CA GLY A 85 -6.13 -7.54 -6.70
C GLY A 85 -7.18 -8.62 -6.48
N TYR A 86 -6.95 -9.56 -5.55
CA TYR A 86 -7.83 -10.72 -5.33
C TYR A 86 -9.24 -10.34 -4.86
N TYR A 87 -9.38 -9.42 -3.91
CA TYR A 87 -10.69 -8.98 -3.41
C TYR A 87 -11.33 -7.92 -4.31
N GLY A 88 -10.54 -7.25 -5.14
CA GLY A 88 -10.99 -6.26 -6.09
C GLY A 88 -11.46 -6.83 -7.43
N LEU A 89 -10.75 -7.83 -7.97
CA LEU A 89 -11.01 -8.41 -9.30
C LEU A 89 -12.45 -8.92 -9.46
N PRO A 90 -13.05 -9.62 -8.47
CA PRO A 90 -14.43 -10.08 -8.57
C PRO A 90 -15.39 -8.91 -8.76
N ASN A 91 -15.16 -7.79 -8.08
CA ASN A 91 -15.94 -6.56 -8.23
C ASN A 91 -15.71 -5.86 -9.58
N ILE A 92 -14.67 -6.19 -10.33
CA ILE A 92 -14.44 -5.65 -11.68
C ILE A 92 -15.09 -6.56 -12.73
N LEU A 93 -14.96 -7.88 -12.55
CA LEU A 93 -15.45 -8.89 -13.49
C LEU A 93 -16.96 -9.10 -13.41
N SER A 94 -17.59 -8.93 -12.24
CA SER A 94 -19.05 -9.06 -12.08
C SER A 94 -19.82 -7.80 -12.48
N SER A 95 -19.13 -6.76 -12.95
CA SER A 95 -19.69 -5.41 -13.15
C SER A 95 -20.25 -5.14 -14.53
N PHE A 96 -20.17 -6.11 -15.45
CA PHE A 96 -20.62 -5.95 -16.82
C PHE A 96 -22.16 -5.87 -16.98
N ASP A 97 -22.94 -6.32 -15.98
CA ASP A 97 -24.40 -6.46 -16.12
C ASP A 97 -25.25 -5.36 -15.42
N LEU A 98 -24.68 -4.45 -14.62
CA LEU A 98 -25.43 -3.43 -13.85
C LEU A 98 -24.72 -2.06 -13.85
N PHE A 99 -24.97 -1.29 -14.91
CA PHE A 99 -24.10 -0.19 -15.37
C PHE A 99 -23.78 0.98 -14.40
N PRO A 100 -24.63 1.45 -13.47
CA PRO A 100 -24.26 2.62 -12.66
C PRO A 100 -23.51 2.27 -11.36
N GLN A 101 -24.07 1.36 -10.55
CA GLN A 101 -23.51 1.05 -9.23
C GLN A 101 -22.25 0.19 -9.30
N ASN A 102 -22.18 -0.71 -10.28
CA ASN A 102 -21.04 -1.59 -10.43
C ASN A 102 -19.86 -0.91 -11.14
N LEU A 103 -20.11 0.10 -11.98
CA LEU A 103 -19.05 0.94 -12.56
C LEU A 103 -18.33 1.76 -11.50
N ALA A 104 -19.06 2.35 -10.53
CA ALA A 104 -18.45 3.05 -9.41
C ALA A 104 -17.54 2.12 -8.57
N LYS A 105 -17.99 0.89 -8.29
CA LYS A 105 -17.19 -0.12 -7.57
C LYS A 105 -15.94 -0.53 -8.33
N SER A 106 -16.03 -0.72 -9.65
CA SER A 106 -14.88 -1.03 -10.51
C SER A 106 -13.86 0.10 -10.53
N VAL A 107 -14.31 1.36 -10.69
CA VAL A 107 -13.42 2.54 -10.68
C VAL A 107 -12.69 2.67 -9.35
N VAL A 108 -13.42 2.54 -8.24
CA VAL A 108 -12.86 2.58 -6.88
C VAL A 108 -11.83 1.47 -6.71
N THR A 109 -12.13 0.25 -7.15
CA THR A 109 -11.22 -0.89 -7.08
C THR A 109 -9.94 -0.67 -7.88
N ILE A 110 -10.05 -0.22 -9.13
CA ILE A 110 -8.90 0.09 -9.99
C ILE A 110 -8.02 1.17 -9.34
N PHE A 111 -8.64 2.19 -8.75
CA PHE A 111 -7.95 3.24 -8.03
C PHE A 111 -7.17 2.69 -6.82
N PHE A 112 -7.79 1.83 -6.00
CA PHE A 112 -7.13 1.16 -4.88
C PHE A 112 -5.93 0.32 -5.34
N CYS A 113 -6.10 -0.49 -6.39
CA CYS A 113 -5.02 -1.30 -6.98
C CYS A 113 -3.86 -0.42 -7.51
N TYR A 114 -4.18 0.69 -8.18
CA TYR A 114 -3.17 1.62 -8.68
C TYR A 114 -2.36 2.26 -7.55
N CYS A 115 -3.02 2.67 -6.47
CA CYS A 115 -2.37 3.22 -5.28
C CYS A 115 -1.48 2.17 -4.58
N ALA A 116 -1.95 0.92 -4.45
CA ALA A 116 -1.16 -0.18 -3.92
C ALA A 116 0.09 -0.44 -4.77
N TYR A 117 -0.05 -0.43 -6.11
CA TYR A 117 1.06 -0.58 -7.04
C TYR A 117 2.10 0.55 -6.88
N ARG A 118 1.65 1.80 -6.70
CA ARG A 118 2.54 2.93 -6.36
C ARG A 118 3.28 2.69 -5.05
N GLY A 119 2.63 2.11 -4.04
CA GLY A 119 3.26 1.70 -2.79
C GLY A 119 4.38 0.68 -2.97
N VAL A 120 4.13 -0.35 -3.78
CA VAL A 120 5.14 -1.35 -4.16
C VAL A 120 6.33 -0.65 -4.83
N ARG A 121 6.09 0.15 -5.87
CA ARG A 121 7.16 0.87 -6.56
C ARG A 121 7.97 1.77 -5.61
N GLY A 122 7.29 2.47 -4.70
CA GLY A 122 7.91 3.32 -3.69
C GLY A 122 8.78 2.55 -2.69
N THR A 123 8.32 1.41 -2.19
CA THR A 123 9.09 0.56 -1.24
C THR A 123 10.33 -0.04 -1.90
N PHE A 124 10.24 -0.49 -3.15
CA PHE A 124 11.40 -0.95 -3.92
C PHE A 124 12.43 0.16 -4.14
N ALA A 125 11.99 1.35 -4.58
CA ALA A 125 12.87 2.49 -4.78
C ALA A 125 13.54 2.94 -3.47
N TYR A 126 12.78 3.02 -2.37
CA TYR A 126 13.28 3.42 -1.05
C TYR A 126 14.37 2.47 -0.54
N GLN A 127 14.15 1.15 -0.65
CA GLN A 127 15.12 0.16 -0.19
C GLN A 127 16.39 0.14 -1.05
N ARG A 128 16.27 0.33 -2.38
CA ARG A 128 17.43 0.45 -3.27
C ARG A 128 18.29 1.67 -2.88
N LEU A 129 17.67 2.84 -2.72
CA LEU A 129 18.37 4.06 -2.30
C LEU A 129 19.05 3.91 -0.94
N LYS A 130 18.37 3.28 0.03
CA LYS A 130 18.94 3.00 1.35
C LYS A 130 20.17 2.09 1.27
N GLN A 131 20.17 1.11 0.37
CA GLN A 131 21.31 0.22 0.14
C GLN A 131 22.48 0.97 -0.50
N THR A 132 22.22 1.82 -1.51
CA THR A 132 23.24 2.66 -2.15
C THR A 132 23.89 3.65 -1.18
N ILE A 133 23.11 4.29 -0.31
CA ILE A 133 23.64 5.20 0.72
C ILE A 133 24.52 4.44 1.72
N ARG A 134 24.12 3.22 2.13
CA ARG A 134 24.93 2.37 2.99
C ARG A 134 26.25 1.98 2.34
N SER A 135 26.23 1.51 1.10
CA SER A 135 27.46 1.15 0.38
C SER A 135 28.40 2.34 0.16
N GLN A 136 27.87 3.55 -0.07
CA GLN A 136 28.68 4.77 -0.16
C GLN A 136 29.28 5.19 1.19
N ARG A 137 28.62 4.85 2.30
CA ARG A 137 29.12 5.12 3.65
C ARG A 137 30.20 4.12 4.07
N ASP A 138 30.08 2.87 3.64
CA ASP A 138 30.99 1.79 4.00
C ASP A 138 32.25 1.77 3.11
N ASN A 139 32.19 2.29 1.88
CA ASN A 139 33.33 2.55 1.00
C ASN A 139 33.42 4.03 0.58
N PRO A 140 33.83 4.94 1.47
CA PRO A 140 34.04 6.34 1.15
C PRO A 140 35.38 6.54 0.43
N ALA A 141 35.47 6.10 -0.84
CA ALA A 141 36.62 6.28 -1.74
C ALA A 141 38.00 5.76 -1.22
N GLU A 142 38.49 4.69 -1.85
CA GLU A 142 39.94 4.58 -2.13
C GLU A 142 40.34 5.69 -3.12
#